data_AF-A0A919Q1U0-F1
#
_entry.id   AF-A0A919Q1U0-F1
#
_cell.length_a   1.000
_cell.length_b   1.000
_cell.length_c   1.000
_cell.angle_alpha   90.00
_cell.angle_beta   90.00
_cell.angle_gamma   90.00
#
_symmetry.space_group_name_H-M   'P 1'
#
loop_
_entity.id
_entity.type
_entity.pdbx_description
1 polymer ?
#
loop_
_entity_poly.entity_id
_entity_poly.type
_entity_poly.pdbx_seq_one_letter_code
_entity_poly.pdbx_strand_id
1 'polypeptide(L)'
;MNSGAERRDADQLSVLIDRAYADDIDDAVAQELLASDNVQVAMALAANEHLSAAALKQVARTYPRLTDLASTNPSAPPTLKDRLPLGAHSGFSLERYLDDVGATREQRTRLFEAVDRAPAGAGPLLGDFWAGLTSQET
;
A
#
# COMPACT_ATOMS: atom_id res chain seq x y z
N MET A 1 -21.12 30.10 -19.76
CA MET A 1 -22.01 28.93 -19.69
C MET A 1 -21.15 27.68 -19.90
N ASN A 2 -20.67 27.04 -18.83
CA ASN A 2 -19.95 25.76 -18.89
C ASN A 2 -20.22 24.84 -17.66
N SER A 3 -21.10 25.28 -16.75
CA SER A 3 -21.30 24.64 -15.44
C SER A 3 -21.99 23.27 -15.49
N GLY A 4 -22.65 22.92 -16.59
CA GLY A 4 -23.41 21.67 -16.71
C GLY A 4 -22.59 20.47 -17.20
N ALA A 5 -21.44 20.70 -17.86
CA ALA A 5 -20.52 19.63 -18.26
C ALA A 5 -19.54 19.34 -17.12
N GLU A 6 -18.93 20.39 -16.55
CA GLU A 6 -18.03 20.30 -15.40
C GLU A 6 -18.68 19.59 -14.19
N ARG A 7 -19.98 19.82 -13.95
CA ARG A 7 -20.71 19.14 -12.88
C ARG A 7 -20.90 17.64 -13.15
N ARG A 8 -21.16 17.26 -14.40
CA ARG A 8 -21.33 15.85 -14.79
C ARG A 8 -20.01 15.07 -14.69
N ASP A 9 -18.91 15.69 -15.08
CA ASP A 9 -17.58 15.08 -14.97
C ASP A 9 -17.18 14.90 -13.50
N ALA A 10 -17.49 15.87 -12.64
CA ALA A 10 -17.27 15.76 -11.20
C ALA A 10 -18.12 14.65 -10.56
N ASP A 11 -19.41 14.56 -10.92
CA ASP A 11 -20.31 13.52 -10.42
C ASP A 11 -19.81 12.12 -10.86
N GLN A 12 -19.35 11.98 -12.11
CA GLN A 12 -18.78 10.72 -12.60
C GLN A 12 -17.49 10.34 -11.88
N LEU A 13 -16.61 11.31 -11.63
CA LEU A 13 -15.37 11.06 -10.89
C LEU A 13 -15.65 10.61 -9.45
N SER A 14 -16.63 11.22 -8.78
CA SER A 14 -17.06 10.81 -7.45
C SER A 14 -17.47 9.34 -7.42
N VAL A 15 -18.28 8.89 -8.39
CA VAL A 15 -18.73 7.49 -8.47
C VAL A 15 -17.56 6.53 -8.66
N LEU A 16 -16.55 6.90 -9.45
CA LEU A 16 -15.36 6.05 -9.64
C LEU A 16 -14.50 5.97 -8.37
N ILE A 17 -14.38 7.08 -7.63
CA ILE A 17 -13.66 7.10 -6.34
C ILE A 17 -14.39 6.26 -5.29
N ASP A 18 -15.72 6.37 -5.19
CA ASP A 18 -16.51 5.58 -4.26
C ASP A 18 -16.38 4.08 -4.57
N ARG A 19 -16.40 3.72 -5.85
CA ARG A 19 -16.18 2.33 -6.28
C ARG A 19 -14.75 1.84 -6.01
N ALA A 20 -13.75 2.72 -6.08
CA ALA A 20 -12.35 2.39 -5.75
C ALA A 20 -12.13 2.13 -4.25
N TYR A 21 -13.00 2.65 -3.38
CA TYR A 21 -12.97 2.44 -1.93
C TYR A 21 -13.89 1.31 -1.43
N ALA A 22 -14.60 0.61 -2.33
CA ALA A 22 -15.49 -0.46 -1.92
C ALA A 22 -14.74 -1.59 -1.18
N ASP A 23 -15.34 -2.08 -0.09
CA ASP A 23 -14.77 -3.13 0.78
C ASP A 23 -14.75 -4.51 0.09
N ASP A 24 -15.58 -4.70 -0.92
CA ASP A 24 -15.75 -5.94 -1.70
C ASP A 24 -15.18 -5.81 -3.12
N ILE A 25 -14.27 -4.86 -3.34
CA ILE A 25 -13.63 -4.67 -4.64
C ILE A 25 -12.82 -5.92 -5.05
N ASP A 26 -13.10 -6.43 -6.24
CA ASP A 26 -12.33 -7.51 -6.83
C ASP A 26 -11.27 -7.00 -7.83
N ASP A 27 -10.36 -7.89 -8.23
CA ASP A 27 -9.25 -7.55 -9.14
C ASP A 27 -9.74 -7.08 -10.52
N ALA A 28 -10.88 -7.57 -11.00
CA ALA A 28 -11.42 -7.18 -12.30
C ALA A 28 -11.96 -5.75 -12.26
N VAL A 29 -12.69 -5.40 -11.20
CA VAL A 29 -13.17 -4.04 -10.94
C VAL A 29 -11.99 -3.08 -10.73
N ALA A 30 -10.97 -3.48 -9.95
CA ALA A 30 -9.77 -2.67 -9.76
C ALA A 30 -9.04 -2.41 -11.09
N GLN A 31 -8.96 -3.42 -11.97
CA GLN A 31 -8.37 -3.28 -13.29
C GLN A 31 -9.18 -2.33 -14.20
N GLU A 32 -10.50 -2.44 -14.19
CA GLU A 32 -11.40 -1.52 -14.91
C GLU A 32 -11.19 -0.07 -14.44
N LEU A 33 -11.14 0.14 -13.12
CA LEU A 33 -10.94 1.45 -12.52
C LEU A 33 -9.56 2.03 -12.85
N LEU A 34 -8.48 1.22 -12.82
CA LEU A 34 -7.16 1.65 -13.27
C LEU A 34 -7.13 2.03 -14.75
N ALA A 35 -7.92 1.37 -15.59
CA ALA A 35 -8.01 1.67 -17.01
C ALA A 35 -8.70 3.01 -17.32
N SER A 36 -9.34 3.65 -16.34
CA SER A 36 -9.89 5.02 -16.48
C SER A 36 -8.82 6.10 -16.69
N ASP A 37 -7.55 5.74 -16.52
CA ASP A 37 -6.38 6.61 -16.53
C ASP A 37 -6.48 7.85 -15.60
N ASN A 38 -7.26 7.73 -14.52
CA ASN A 38 -7.51 8.82 -13.59
C ASN A 38 -6.66 8.67 -12.33
N VAL A 39 -5.79 9.66 -12.06
CA VAL A 39 -4.91 9.65 -10.89
C VAL A 39 -5.65 9.60 -9.56
N GLN A 40 -6.82 10.23 -9.44
CA GLN A 40 -7.57 10.26 -8.18
C GLN A 40 -8.17 8.88 -7.90
N VAL A 41 -8.64 8.19 -8.95
CA VAL A 41 -9.11 6.80 -8.86
C VAL A 41 -7.96 5.87 -8.49
N ALA A 42 -6.79 6.01 -9.13
CA ALA A 42 -5.62 5.21 -8.80
C ALA A 42 -5.09 5.47 -7.37
N MET A 43 -5.19 6.71 -6.89
CA MET A 43 -4.84 7.07 -5.51
C MET A 43 -5.81 6.46 -4.50
N ALA A 44 -7.11 6.47 -4.80
CA ALA A 44 -8.13 5.79 -3.99
C ALA A 44 -7.85 4.28 -3.91
N LEU A 45 -7.55 3.64 -5.04
CA LEU A 45 -7.15 2.23 -5.08
C LEU A 45 -5.88 1.97 -4.25
N ALA A 46 -4.84 2.80 -4.38
CA ALA A 46 -3.61 2.64 -3.59
C ALA A 46 -3.86 2.70 -2.08
N ALA A 47 -4.85 3.50 -1.64
CA ALA A 47 -5.21 3.70 -0.25
C ALA A 47 -6.25 2.69 0.28
N ASN A 48 -6.92 1.91 -0.58
CA ASN A 48 -7.94 0.96 -0.16
C ASN A 48 -7.30 -0.29 0.48
N GLU A 49 -7.56 -0.52 1.77
CA GLU A 49 -7.00 -1.64 2.53
C GLU A 49 -7.60 -3.01 2.15
N HIS A 50 -8.74 -3.03 1.47
CA HIS A 50 -9.38 -4.24 0.94
C HIS A 50 -8.83 -4.65 -0.42
N LEU A 51 -8.01 -3.80 -1.05
CA LEU A 51 -7.44 -4.09 -2.35
C LEU A 51 -6.42 -5.23 -2.27
N SER A 52 -6.45 -6.13 -3.25
CA SER A 52 -5.54 -7.27 -3.28
C SER A 52 -4.07 -6.85 -3.46
N ALA A 53 -3.17 -7.69 -2.98
CA ALA A 53 -1.72 -7.51 -3.20
C ALA A 53 -1.35 -7.46 -4.70
N ALA A 54 -2.08 -8.17 -5.56
CA ALA A 54 -1.85 -8.17 -7.00
C ALA A 54 -2.26 -6.84 -7.63
N ALA A 55 -3.44 -6.34 -7.26
CA ALA A 55 -3.94 -5.05 -7.71
C ALA A 55 -3.03 -3.90 -7.21
N LEU A 56 -2.57 -3.92 -5.95
CA LEU A 56 -1.59 -2.93 -5.43
C LEU A 56 -0.27 -2.93 -6.22
N LYS A 57 0.26 -4.10 -6.61
CA LYS A 57 1.41 -4.17 -7.53
C LYS A 57 1.09 -3.52 -8.87
N GLN A 58 -0.12 -3.72 -9.39
CA GLN A 58 -0.52 -3.12 -10.65
C GLN A 58 -0.66 -1.60 -10.54
N VAL A 59 -1.18 -1.07 -9.42
CA VAL A 59 -1.23 0.37 -9.15
C VAL A 59 0.18 0.97 -9.17
N ALA A 60 1.11 0.40 -8.40
CA ALA A 60 2.49 0.90 -8.32
C ALA A 60 3.23 0.84 -9.68
N ARG A 61 2.95 -0.18 -10.50
CA ARG A 61 3.52 -0.29 -11.86
C ARG A 61 2.93 0.74 -12.82
N THR A 62 1.62 0.95 -12.77
CA THR A 62 0.91 1.85 -13.69
C THR A 62 1.14 3.32 -13.32
N TYR A 63 1.19 3.62 -12.03
CA TYR A 63 1.41 4.96 -11.48
C TYR A 63 2.62 4.98 -10.55
N PRO A 64 3.86 5.10 -11.07
CA PRO A 64 5.06 5.07 -10.25
C PRO A 64 5.08 6.09 -9.10
N ARG A 65 4.44 7.26 -9.28
CA ARG A 65 4.30 8.29 -8.22
C ARG A 65 3.45 7.85 -7.02
N LEU A 66 2.66 6.79 -7.16
CA LEU A 66 1.84 6.22 -6.10
C LEU A 66 2.49 4.99 -5.45
N THR A 67 3.71 4.63 -5.84
CA THR A 67 4.42 3.45 -5.30
C THR A 67 4.50 3.50 -3.78
N ASP A 68 4.93 4.63 -3.20
CA ASP A 68 5.09 4.75 -1.75
C ASP A 68 3.75 4.59 -1.03
N LEU A 69 2.68 5.22 -1.54
CA LEU A 69 1.33 5.07 -0.99
C LEU A 69 0.88 3.60 -1.03
N ALA A 70 1.00 2.96 -2.20
CA ALA A 70 0.67 1.54 -2.36
C ALA A 70 1.55 0.64 -1.47
N SER A 71 2.82 0.98 -1.25
CA SER A 71 3.74 0.25 -0.37
C SER A 71 3.41 0.40 1.12
N THR A 72 2.79 1.49 1.55
CA THR A 72 2.32 1.65 2.94
C THR A 72 1.00 0.97 3.24
N ASN A 73 0.30 0.48 2.22
CA ASN A 73 -0.97 -0.21 2.38
C ASN A 73 -0.77 -1.56 3.13
N PRO A 74 -1.58 -1.88 4.15
CA PRO A 74 -1.44 -3.14 4.90
C PRO A 74 -1.55 -4.40 4.03
N SER A 75 -2.33 -4.35 2.96
CA SER A 75 -2.49 -5.47 2.00
C SER A 75 -1.39 -5.51 0.94
N ALA A 76 -0.44 -4.57 0.98
CA ALA A 76 0.70 -4.58 0.07
C ALA A 76 1.58 -5.81 0.33
N PRO A 77 2.07 -6.46 -0.74
CA PRO A 77 2.97 -7.60 -0.62
C PRO A 77 4.32 -7.16 -0.01
N PRO A 78 5.05 -8.08 0.67
CA PRO A 78 6.36 -7.79 1.27
C PRO A 78 7.32 -7.07 0.32
N THR A 79 7.43 -7.53 -0.92
CA THR A 79 8.32 -6.95 -1.95
C THR A 79 8.07 -5.46 -2.27
N LEU A 80 6.86 -4.94 -2.02
CA LEU A 80 6.57 -3.50 -2.15
C LEU A 80 6.94 -2.76 -0.87
N LYS A 81 6.62 -3.33 0.29
CA LYS A 81 6.91 -2.77 1.61
C LYS A 81 8.42 -2.66 1.87
N ASP A 82 9.19 -3.66 1.43
CA ASP A 82 10.65 -3.78 1.64
C ASP A 82 11.45 -2.54 1.22
N ARG A 83 10.91 -1.74 0.30
CA ARG A 83 11.57 -0.58 -0.30
C ARG A 83 11.37 0.72 0.49
N LEU A 84 10.54 0.70 1.53
CA LEU A 84 10.31 1.86 2.36
C LEU A 84 11.03 1.75 3.70
N PRO A 85 11.38 2.90 4.32
CA PRO A 85 11.92 2.92 5.67
C PRO A 85 10.95 2.31 6.69
N LEU A 86 11.47 1.69 7.76
CA LEU A 86 10.67 1.15 8.86
C LEU A 86 9.65 2.16 9.40
N GLY A 87 10.07 3.41 9.63
CA GLY A 87 9.22 4.47 10.16
C GLY A 87 8.13 4.96 9.21
N ALA A 88 8.09 4.50 7.96
CA ALA A 88 7.03 4.82 7.00
C ALA A 88 5.80 3.92 7.15
N HIS A 89 5.92 2.78 7.86
CA HIS A 89 4.83 1.83 8.01
C HIS A 89 4.06 2.04 9.31
N SER A 90 2.74 1.86 9.26
CA SER A 90 1.93 1.73 10.47
C SER A 90 2.17 0.37 11.14
N GLY A 91 1.86 0.26 12.43
CA GLY A 91 1.95 -1.01 13.15
C GLY A 91 1.12 -2.13 12.48
N PHE A 92 -0.06 -1.79 11.95
CA PHE A 92 -0.89 -2.75 11.23
C PHE A 92 -0.27 -3.22 9.91
N SER A 93 0.37 -2.32 9.15
CA SER A 93 1.13 -2.69 7.95
C SER A 93 2.27 -3.66 8.26
N LEU A 94 2.95 -3.45 9.39
CA LEU A 94 4.07 -4.29 9.84
C LEU A 94 3.61 -5.64 10.37
N GLU A 95 2.50 -5.71 11.11
CA GLU A 95 1.94 -7.01 11.52
C GLU A 95 1.59 -7.87 10.32
N ARG A 96 0.93 -7.30 9.30
CA ARG A 96 0.63 -8.00 8.05
C ARG A 96 1.89 -8.47 7.33
N TYR A 97 2.92 -7.63 7.28
CA TYR A 97 4.21 -8.02 6.72
C TYR A 97 4.80 -9.23 7.46
N LEU A 98 4.81 -9.20 8.79
CA LEU A 98 5.32 -10.26 9.65
C LEU A 98 4.54 -11.58 9.48
N ASP A 99 3.23 -11.50 9.29
CA ASP A 99 2.39 -12.65 8.95
C ASP A 99 2.79 -13.25 7.59
N ASP A 100 2.93 -12.41 6.57
CA ASP A 100 3.26 -12.83 5.20
C ASP A 100 4.63 -13.52 5.09
N VAL A 101 5.62 -13.04 5.86
CA VAL A 101 6.98 -13.62 5.86
C VAL A 101 7.16 -14.75 6.89
N GLY A 102 6.11 -15.11 7.62
CA GLY A 102 6.15 -16.20 8.61
C GLY A 102 7.03 -15.90 9.82
N ALA A 103 7.05 -14.65 10.28
CA ALA A 103 7.93 -14.20 11.35
C ALA A 103 7.67 -14.89 12.71
N THR A 104 8.75 -15.27 13.38
CA THR A 104 8.70 -15.79 14.76
C THR A 104 8.38 -14.68 15.76
N ARG A 105 7.95 -15.05 16.97
CA ARG A 105 7.70 -14.07 18.05
C ARG A 105 8.94 -13.20 18.37
N GLU A 106 10.12 -13.81 18.37
CA GLU A 106 11.39 -13.10 18.61
C GLU A 106 11.66 -12.05 17.53
N GLN A 107 11.49 -12.43 16.26
CA GLN A 107 11.64 -11.52 15.12
C GLN A 107 10.65 -10.36 15.16
N ARG A 108 9.38 -10.63 15.53
CA ARG A 108 8.37 -9.59 15.74
C ARG A 108 8.79 -8.58 16.79
N THR A 109 9.23 -9.05 17.96
CA THR A 109 9.71 -8.18 19.05
C THR A 109 10.84 -7.28 18.56
N ARG A 110 11.86 -7.85 17.90
CA ARG A 110 13.01 -7.09 17.41
C ARG A 110 12.64 -6.05 16.35
N LEU A 111 11.69 -6.36 15.47
CA LEU A 111 11.18 -5.40 14.49
C LEU A 111 10.49 -4.23 15.19
N PHE A 112 9.56 -4.49 16.11
CA PHE A 112 8.83 -3.41 16.79
C PHE A 112 9.74 -2.56 17.68
N GLU A 113 10.73 -3.15 18.36
CA GLU A 113 11.75 -2.37 19.07
C GLU A 113 12.56 -1.45 18.15
N ALA A 114 12.84 -1.88 16.91
CA ALA A 114 13.54 -1.05 15.94
C ALA A 114 12.65 0.09 15.42
N VAL A 115 11.35 -0.17 15.24
CA VAL A 115 10.36 0.83 14.83
C VAL A 115 10.17 1.90 15.91
N ASP A 116 10.09 1.51 17.18
CA ASP A 116 9.99 2.45 18.32
C ASP A 116 11.17 3.43 18.40
N ARG A 117 12.33 3.03 17.85
CA ARG A 117 13.55 3.85 17.77
C ARG A 117 13.65 4.64 16.47
N ALA A 118 12.84 4.34 15.46
CA ALA A 118 12.89 4.98 14.15
C ALA A 118 12.05 6.27 14.13
N PRO A 119 12.59 7.40 13.63
CA PRO A 119 11.76 8.57 13.39
C PRO A 119 10.69 8.28 12.33
N ALA A 120 9.53 8.95 12.44
CA ALA A 120 8.45 8.82 11.46
C ALA A 120 8.96 9.12 10.03
N GLY A 121 8.66 8.21 9.10
CA GLY A 121 9.10 8.27 7.70
C GLY A 121 10.59 7.98 7.47
N ALA A 122 11.36 7.57 8.48
CA ALA A 122 12.80 7.36 8.39
C ALA A 122 13.23 5.98 8.96
N GLY A 123 14.54 5.76 9.02
CA GLY A 123 15.16 4.51 9.46
C GLY A 123 15.69 3.65 8.31
N PRO A 124 16.20 2.44 8.60
CA PRO A 124 16.62 1.51 7.56
C PRO A 124 15.41 1.05 6.73
N LEU A 125 15.68 0.61 5.50
CA LEU A 125 14.66 -0.05 4.68
C LEU A 125 14.17 -1.31 5.38
N LEU A 126 12.86 -1.57 5.32
CA LEU A 126 12.25 -2.75 5.93
C LEU A 126 12.91 -4.04 5.44
N GLY A 127 13.14 -4.14 4.12
CA GLY A 127 13.74 -5.34 3.53
C GLY A 127 15.18 -5.59 4.00
N ASP A 128 15.99 -4.53 4.09
CA ASP A 128 17.38 -4.63 4.55
C ASP A 128 17.44 -5.03 6.03
N PHE A 129 16.58 -4.42 6.85
CA PHE A 129 16.48 -4.75 8.26
C PHE A 129 16.02 -6.21 8.47
N TRP A 130 15.01 -6.65 7.71
CA TRP A 130 14.49 -8.02 7.76
C TRP A 130 15.53 -9.06 7.33
N ALA A 131 16.26 -8.80 6.24
CA ALA A 131 17.36 -9.67 5.80
C ALA A 131 18.45 -9.79 6.88
N GLY A 132 18.76 -8.69 7.57
CA GLY A 132 19.69 -8.68 8.70
C GLY A 132 19.22 -9.54 9.88
N LEU A 133 17.93 -9.47 10.24
CA LEU A 133 17.37 -10.28 11.32
C LEU A 133 17.43 -11.78 11.03
N THR A 134 17.06 -12.17 9.81
CA THR A 134 16.97 -13.60 9.41
C THR A 134 18.35 -14.24 9.21
N SER A 135 19.36 -13.45 8.83
CA SER A 135 20.73 -13.94 8.67
C SER A 135 21.45 -14.23 10.00
N GLN A 136 20.97 -13.69 11.13
CA GLN A 136 21.56 -13.91 12.46
C GLN A 136 21.09 -15.21 13.13
N GLU A 137 20.13 -15.92 12.54
CA GLU A 137 19.56 -17.16 13.07
C GLU A 137 19.99 -18.41 12.27
N THR A 138 20.94 -18.27 11.33
CA THR A 138 21.55 -19.37 10.56
C THR A 138 22.99 -19.62 10.97
#